data_AF-A0A7C1ICS2-F1
#
_entry.id   AF-A0A7C1ICS2-F1
#
_cell.length_a   1.000
_cell.length_b   1.000
_cell.length_c   1.000
_cell.angle_alpha   90.00
_cell.angle_beta   90.00
_cell.angle_gamma   90.00
#
_symmetry.space_group_name_H-M   'P 1'
#
loop_
_entity.id
_entity.type
_entity.pdbx_description
1 polymer ?
#
loop_
_entity_poly.entity_id
_entity_poly.type
_entity_poly.pdbx_seq_one_letter_code
_entity_poly.pdbx_strand_id
1 'polypeptide(L)'
;MIFSIGALGDVQWLRYRTSEDVGQEVGASVNRYYRSFESQRPAHVRCPEFKSDSPLFIKWDTPMDGQGFRWIALDRSTPYGQYDLLYIDSNGDGHLDDETPYQGRRSDQYRMAFNPFPVYLTGEDGPITYHLACQFYSYDERSRYLMMSSGGYYEGTVLIGGEPAACVLVDSNGNGTFDDTAEDFNADRILLGEGRDRREYFVGRYLDYEGTLYRLQIARDGAFVSLAAAPDVTFGVVQVPESLTKFSAGGVNGMYDMTPENGHVRLPEGTYRVYQWEIARQDKGQGWTLRGSNFPRQQSFTVSADTPARVAVGEPVFSRLSVSERQGIYSINQELQGKMNEQVSVLRNGRQPPAPKVHIRSQTGAYDRTFSLEYG
;
A
#
# COMPACT_ATOMS: atom_id res chain seq x y z
N MET A 1 32.57 1.39 14.44
CA MET A 1 32.22 0.13 13.75
C MET A 1 31.97 0.52 12.30
N ILE A 2 32.91 0.24 11.40
CA ILE A 2 32.83 0.67 9.99
C ILE A 2 32.09 -0.44 9.26
N PHE A 3 30.86 -0.19 8.83
CA PHE A 3 30.16 -1.12 7.94
C PHE A 3 30.88 -1.09 6.59
N SER A 4 31.37 -2.26 6.16
CA SER A 4 31.88 -2.44 4.80
C SER A 4 30.69 -2.32 3.86
N ILE A 5 30.59 -1.18 3.16
CA ILE A 5 29.66 -1.01 2.06
C ILE A 5 30.17 -1.94 0.95
N GLY A 6 29.52 -3.07 0.75
CA GLY A 6 29.79 -3.94 -0.41
C GLY A 6 29.71 -3.12 -1.70
N ALA A 7 30.46 -3.52 -2.73
CA ALA A 7 30.48 -2.81 -4.00
C ALA A 7 29.04 -2.58 -4.51
N LEU A 8 28.68 -1.31 -4.68
CA LEU A 8 27.40 -0.92 -5.27
C LEU A 8 27.41 -1.28 -6.76
N GLY A 9 26.25 -1.64 -7.29
CA GLY A 9 26.09 -1.90 -8.72
C GLY A 9 26.18 -0.61 -9.52
N ASP A 10 26.25 -0.74 -10.84
CA ASP A 10 26.19 0.42 -11.73
C ASP A 10 24.83 1.14 -11.61
N VAL A 11 24.87 2.46 -11.70
CA VAL A 11 23.68 3.33 -11.67
C VAL A 11 22.91 3.19 -12.98
N GLN A 12 21.60 2.96 -12.87
CA GLN A 12 20.71 2.73 -14.01
C GLN A 12 19.55 3.72 -13.95
N TRP A 13 19.56 4.67 -14.88
CA TRP A 13 18.59 5.78 -14.93
C TRP A 13 17.23 5.32 -15.44
N LEU A 14 16.19 5.77 -14.77
CA LEU A 14 14.81 5.54 -15.15
C LEU A 14 14.18 6.83 -15.69
N ARG A 15 13.09 6.68 -16.42
CA ARG A 15 12.34 7.79 -17.00
C ARG A 15 11.09 8.07 -16.18
N TYR A 16 10.94 9.33 -15.80
CA TYR A 16 9.73 9.80 -15.12
C TYR A 16 8.51 9.82 -16.05
N ARG A 17 7.36 9.42 -15.50
CA ARG A 17 6.04 9.38 -16.12
C ARG A 17 5.00 9.94 -15.16
N THR A 18 3.88 10.35 -15.72
CA THR A 18 2.74 10.90 -14.98
C THR A 18 1.46 10.17 -15.37
N SER A 19 0.60 9.87 -14.40
CA SER A 19 -0.67 9.17 -14.61
C SER A 19 -1.75 9.64 -13.64
N GLU A 20 -3.01 9.68 -14.09
CA GLU A 20 -4.17 9.94 -13.23
C GLU A 20 -4.40 8.84 -12.18
N ASP A 21 -4.00 7.59 -12.48
CA ASP A 21 -4.06 6.45 -11.56
C ASP A 21 -2.89 5.51 -11.84
N VAL A 22 -1.75 5.79 -11.19
CA VAL A 22 -0.52 4.99 -11.31
C VAL A 22 -0.77 3.52 -11.04
N GLY A 23 -1.55 3.20 -9.99
CA GLY A 23 -1.85 1.82 -9.61
C GLY A 23 -2.58 1.06 -10.69
N GLN A 24 -3.58 1.69 -11.32
CA GLN A 24 -4.29 1.10 -12.46
C GLN A 24 -3.40 0.97 -13.70
N GLU A 25 -2.57 1.97 -13.99
CA GLU A 25 -1.73 2.00 -15.19
C GLU A 25 -0.61 0.95 -15.16
N VAL A 26 0.09 0.83 -14.03
CA VAL A 26 1.27 -0.03 -13.94
C VAL A 26 1.02 -1.34 -13.20
N GLY A 27 -0.18 -1.52 -12.65
CA GLY A 27 -0.58 -2.70 -11.89
C GLY A 27 0.00 -2.76 -10.48
N ALA A 28 0.32 -1.61 -9.88
CA ALA A 28 0.93 -1.51 -8.56
C ALA A 28 -0.10 -1.35 -7.44
N SER A 29 0.20 -1.96 -6.30
CA SER A 29 -0.43 -1.68 -5.01
C SER A 29 0.05 -0.31 -4.51
N VAL A 30 -0.67 0.74 -4.89
CA VAL A 30 -0.45 2.10 -4.39
C VAL A 30 -1.28 2.29 -3.14
N ASN A 31 -0.62 2.63 -2.04
CA ASN A 31 -1.34 3.02 -0.83
C ASN A 31 -1.98 4.39 -1.06
N ARG A 32 -3.21 4.53 -0.60
CA ARG A 32 -3.94 5.80 -0.64
C ARG A 32 -4.07 6.31 0.77
N TYR A 33 -3.60 7.53 1.01
CA TYR A 33 -3.59 8.09 2.36
C TYR A 33 -4.74 9.05 2.54
N TYR A 34 -5.45 8.83 3.62
CA TYR A 34 -6.51 9.69 4.09
C TYR A 34 -5.88 10.69 5.04
N ARG A 35 -6.08 11.99 4.78
CA ARG A 35 -5.73 13.04 5.73
C ARG A 35 -6.98 13.72 6.26
N SER A 36 -6.97 13.90 7.57
CA SER A 36 -7.94 14.73 8.27
C SER A 36 -7.60 16.20 8.04
N PHE A 37 -8.64 17.02 8.00
CA PHE A 37 -8.51 18.46 7.89
C PHE A 37 -8.04 19.06 9.20
N GLU A 38 -7.23 20.10 9.09
CA GLU A 38 -6.87 20.95 10.22
C GLU A 38 -8.10 21.73 10.71
N SER A 39 -8.19 21.87 12.02
CA SER A 39 -9.30 22.59 12.66
C SER A 39 -9.22 24.11 12.51
N GLN A 40 -8.04 24.63 12.12
CA GLN A 40 -7.77 26.06 12.05
C GLN A 40 -6.94 26.40 10.81
N ARG A 41 -7.17 27.61 10.30
CA ARG A 41 -6.33 28.21 9.25
C ARG A 41 -4.88 28.32 9.76
N PRO A 42 -3.87 27.93 8.98
CA PRO A 42 -2.48 28.05 9.40
C PRO A 42 -2.08 29.51 9.59
N ALA A 43 -1.48 29.85 10.73
CA ALA A 43 -1.14 31.24 11.07
C ALA A 43 0.04 31.82 10.27
N HIS A 44 0.91 30.97 9.73
CA HIS A 44 2.14 31.34 9.04
C HIS A 44 2.05 31.19 7.51
N VAL A 45 0.92 30.71 7.00
CA VAL A 45 0.71 30.50 5.56
C VAL A 45 -0.01 31.71 4.99
N ARG A 46 0.53 32.26 3.90
CA ARG A 46 -0.20 33.28 3.15
C ARG A 46 -1.26 32.58 2.33
N CYS A 47 -2.52 33.01 2.43
CA CYS A 47 -3.61 32.34 1.74
C CYS A 47 -4.31 33.32 0.81
N PRO A 48 -4.85 32.83 -0.32
CA PRO A 48 -5.59 33.67 -1.24
C PRO A 48 -6.88 34.17 -0.57
N GLU A 49 -7.55 35.10 -1.22
CA GLU A 49 -8.94 35.39 -0.90
C GLU A 49 -9.80 34.20 -1.32
N PHE A 50 -10.19 33.38 -0.35
CA PHE A 50 -11.07 32.25 -0.59
C PHE A 50 -12.48 32.72 -0.95
N LYS A 51 -13.13 31.96 -1.83
CA LYS A 51 -14.51 32.20 -2.26
C LYS A 51 -15.54 31.67 -1.27
N SER A 52 -15.16 30.70 -0.43
CA SER A 52 -16.01 30.21 0.66
C SER A 52 -15.53 30.69 2.03
N ASP A 53 -16.46 30.83 2.97
CA ASP A 53 -16.17 31.19 4.36
C ASP A 53 -15.56 30.03 5.17
N SER A 54 -15.52 28.82 4.58
CA SER A 54 -15.11 27.58 5.24
C SER A 54 -14.12 26.78 4.39
N PRO A 55 -12.96 27.35 4.01
CA PRO A 55 -11.90 26.60 3.33
C PRO A 55 -11.39 25.48 4.26
N LEU A 56 -10.91 24.39 3.66
CA LEU A 56 -10.35 23.27 4.39
C LEU A 56 -8.85 23.20 4.18
N PHE A 57 -8.08 22.93 5.24
CA PHE A 57 -6.62 22.88 5.17
C PHE A 57 -6.10 21.49 5.53
N ILE A 58 -5.08 21.02 4.82
CA ILE A 58 -4.42 19.73 5.04
C ILE A 58 -2.91 19.90 4.93
N LYS A 59 -2.18 19.09 5.70
CA LYS A 59 -0.76 18.85 5.50
C LYS A 59 -0.54 17.61 4.65
N TRP A 60 0.17 17.77 3.55
CA TRP A 60 0.77 16.67 2.82
C TRP A 60 2.16 16.42 3.39
N ASP A 61 2.32 15.31 4.13
CA ASP A 61 3.61 14.95 4.73
C ASP A 61 4.56 14.51 3.61
N THR A 62 5.71 15.19 3.52
CA THR A 62 6.75 14.87 2.55
C THR A 62 8.11 15.10 3.20
N PRO A 63 8.98 14.08 3.23
CA PRO A 63 10.30 14.24 3.82
C PRO A 63 11.27 14.99 2.86
N MET A 64 10.81 15.31 1.65
CA MET A 64 11.53 16.10 0.65
C MET A 64 11.44 17.61 0.91
N ASP A 65 10.62 18.03 1.87
CA ASP A 65 10.53 19.40 2.33
C ASP A 65 11.22 19.57 3.69
N GLY A 66 11.89 20.71 3.91
CA GLY A 66 12.58 21.00 5.17
C GLY A 66 11.64 21.07 6.38
N GLN A 67 10.36 21.39 6.17
CA GLN A 67 9.34 21.38 7.23
C GLN A 67 8.75 19.98 7.46
N GLY A 68 9.03 19.01 6.58
CA GLY A 68 8.47 17.67 6.59
C GLY A 68 7.03 17.56 6.06
N PHE A 69 6.45 18.68 5.60
CA PHE A 69 5.12 18.72 5.00
C PHE A 69 4.95 19.96 4.11
N ARG A 70 3.90 19.95 3.29
CA ARG A 70 3.41 21.11 2.53
C ARG A 70 1.93 21.34 2.77
N TRP A 71 1.50 22.58 2.60
CA TRP A 71 0.12 22.97 2.80
C TRP A 71 -0.72 22.77 1.55
N ILE A 72 -1.91 22.20 1.75
CA ILE A 72 -2.98 22.13 0.76
C ILE A 72 -4.21 22.84 1.33
N ALA A 73 -4.88 23.65 0.51
CA ALA A 73 -6.18 24.21 0.83
C ALA A 73 -7.23 23.80 -0.21
N LEU A 74 -8.41 23.42 0.26
CA LEU A 74 -9.58 23.20 -0.57
C LEU A 74 -10.57 24.34 -0.39
N ASP A 75 -11.09 24.84 -1.51
CA ASP A 75 -12.10 25.89 -1.54
C ASP A 75 -13.22 25.53 -2.54
N ARG A 76 -14.26 26.35 -2.57
CA ARG A 76 -15.41 26.20 -3.46
C ARG A 76 -15.45 27.31 -4.48
N SER A 77 -15.69 26.99 -5.74
CA SER A 77 -15.93 27.97 -6.80
C SER A 77 -17.22 28.78 -6.59
N THR A 78 -18.15 28.24 -5.78
CA THR A 78 -19.43 28.86 -5.40
C THR A 78 -19.74 28.64 -3.92
N PRO A 79 -20.47 29.55 -3.23
CA PRO A 79 -20.69 29.44 -1.77
C PRO A 79 -21.30 28.11 -1.29
N TYR A 80 -22.19 27.52 -2.10
CA TYR A 80 -22.91 26.28 -1.78
C TYR A 80 -22.46 25.07 -2.63
N GLY A 81 -21.36 25.21 -3.37
CA GLY A 81 -20.82 24.15 -4.23
C GLY A 81 -20.04 23.07 -3.47
N GLN A 82 -19.56 22.07 -4.21
CA GLN A 82 -18.55 21.15 -3.72
C GLN A 82 -17.19 21.87 -3.58
N TYR A 83 -16.28 21.31 -2.79
CA TYR A 83 -14.89 21.75 -2.76
C TYR A 83 -14.22 21.31 -4.07
N ASP A 84 -14.17 22.21 -5.03
CA ASP A 84 -13.74 21.98 -6.41
C ASP A 84 -12.52 22.82 -6.80
N LEU A 85 -11.94 23.58 -5.86
CA LEU A 85 -10.68 24.29 -6.02
C LEU A 85 -9.65 23.73 -5.05
N LEU A 86 -8.46 23.37 -5.54
CA LEU A 86 -7.33 22.92 -4.72
C LEU A 86 -6.15 23.87 -4.92
N TYR A 87 -5.66 24.44 -3.83
CA TYR A 87 -4.41 25.17 -3.75
C TYR A 87 -3.38 24.28 -3.05
N ILE A 88 -2.14 24.31 -3.51
CA ILE A 88 -1.03 23.62 -2.87
C ILE A 88 0.18 24.53 -2.93
N ASP A 89 0.93 24.58 -1.82
CA ASP A 89 2.25 25.21 -1.75
C ASP A 89 3.21 24.40 -2.63
N SER A 90 3.24 24.72 -3.92
CA SER A 90 3.85 23.88 -4.95
C SER A 90 5.38 24.01 -4.95
N ASN A 91 5.91 25.11 -4.43
CA ASN A 91 7.33 25.41 -4.38
C ASN A 91 7.93 25.33 -2.95
N GLY A 92 7.10 25.19 -1.91
CA GLY A 92 7.52 25.06 -0.51
C GLY A 92 7.85 26.39 0.17
N ASP A 93 7.36 27.53 -0.34
CA ASP A 93 7.64 28.85 0.24
C ASP A 93 6.62 29.30 1.32
N GLY A 94 5.58 28.48 1.55
CA GLY A 94 4.52 28.76 2.52
C GLY A 94 3.47 29.74 2.02
N HIS A 95 3.42 30.01 0.72
CA HIS A 95 2.41 30.84 0.08
C HIS A 95 1.42 29.98 -0.70
N LEU A 96 0.14 30.29 -0.53
CA LEU A 96 -0.96 29.75 -1.34
C LEU A 96 -1.64 30.86 -2.15
N ASP A 97 -1.31 32.13 -1.87
CA ASP A 97 -1.92 33.31 -2.49
C ASP A 97 -1.35 33.65 -3.87
N ASP A 98 -0.16 33.13 -4.20
CA ASP A 98 0.44 33.18 -5.53
C ASP A 98 0.17 31.92 -6.37
N GLU A 99 -0.46 30.91 -5.76
CA GLU A 99 -0.77 29.64 -6.41
C GLU A 99 -2.03 29.74 -7.27
N THR A 100 -1.97 29.16 -8.48
CA THR A 100 -3.16 29.01 -9.33
C THR A 100 -3.94 27.76 -8.89
N PRO A 101 -5.22 27.88 -8.51
CA PRO A 101 -5.97 26.73 -8.04
C PRO A 101 -6.20 25.70 -9.14
N TYR A 102 -6.03 24.43 -8.79
CA TYR A 102 -6.42 23.31 -9.61
C TYR A 102 -7.93 23.09 -9.52
N GLN A 103 -8.60 23.14 -10.67
CA GLN A 103 -10.03 22.87 -10.77
C GLN A 103 -10.29 21.37 -10.73
N GLY A 104 -11.07 20.93 -9.76
CA GLY A 104 -11.51 19.55 -9.63
C GLY A 104 -12.57 19.18 -10.67
N ARG A 105 -12.52 17.93 -11.11
CA ARG A 105 -13.56 17.28 -11.92
C ARG A 105 -14.44 16.42 -11.03
N ARG A 106 -15.73 16.69 -11.04
CA ARG A 106 -16.71 15.85 -10.35
C ARG A 106 -16.72 14.46 -11.00
N SER A 107 -16.50 13.44 -10.18
CA SER A 107 -16.50 12.04 -10.62
C SER A 107 -17.79 11.33 -10.23
N ASP A 108 -18.35 11.66 -9.07
CA ASP A 108 -19.69 11.25 -8.62
C ASP A 108 -20.28 12.30 -7.65
N GLN A 109 -21.34 11.97 -6.90
CA GLN A 109 -21.98 12.93 -6.00
C GLN A 109 -21.23 13.23 -4.70
N TYR A 110 -20.25 12.41 -4.32
CA TYR A 110 -19.46 12.55 -3.10
C TYR A 110 -17.98 12.79 -3.38
N ARG A 111 -17.53 12.63 -4.62
CA ARG A 111 -16.11 12.63 -4.99
C ARG A 111 -15.72 13.68 -6.03
N MET A 112 -14.74 14.49 -5.68
CA MET A 112 -14.03 15.41 -6.57
C MET A 112 -12.63 14.85 -6.86
N ALA A 113 -12.26 14.74 -8.14
CA ALA A 113 -10.93 14.31 -8.54
C ALA A 113 -10.13 15.49 -9.08
N PHE A 114 -8.87 15.60 -8.67
CA PHE A 114 -7.91 16.56 -9.20
C PHE A 114 -6.87 15.80 -10.01
N ASN A 115 -6.67 16.22 -11.26
CA ASN A 115 -5.65 15.62 -12.12
C ASN A 115 -4.27 15.76 -11.46
N PRO A 116 -3.30 14.89 -11.77
CA PRO A 116 -1.94 15.02 -11.27
C PRO A 116 -1.40 16.42 -11.52
N PHE A 117 -0.88 17.05 -10.48
CA PHE A 117 -0.32 18.39 -10.55
C PHE A 117 1.11 18.44 -10.05
N PRO A 118 1.96 19.28 -10.65
CA PRO A 118 3.37 19.34 -10.30
C PRO A 118 3.56 20.01 -8.93
N VAL A 119 4.52 19.47 -8.18
CA VAL A 119 5.15 20.09 -7.02
C VAL A 119 6.66 20.04 -7.22
N TYR A 120 7.33 21.13 -6.87
CA TYR A 120 8.77 21.30 -7.03
C TYR A 120 9.45 21.02 -5.71
N LEU A 121 10.16 19.90 -5.64
CA LEU A 121 10.87 19.42 -4.46
C LEU A 121 12.36 19.77 -4.58
N THR A 122 13.05 19.90 -3.44
CA THR A 122 14.51 20.10 -3.45
C THR A 122 15.21 18.76 -3.55
N GLY A 123 15.98 18.55 -4.61
CA GLY A 123 16.86 17.40 -4.80
C GLY A 123 18.34 17.73 -4.60
N GLU A 124 19.18 16.71 -4.56
CA GLU A 124 20.64 16.87 -4.45
C GLU A 124 21.22 17.58 -5.69
N ASP A 125 20.70 17.26 -6.88
CA ASP A 125 21.15 17.80 -8.16
C ASP A 125 20.35 19.03 -8.64
N GLY A 126 19.43 19.53 -7.82
CA GLY A 126 18.56 20.66 -8.15
C GLY A 126 17.07 20.37 -7.92
N PRO A 127 16.17 21.25 -8.38
CA PRO A 127 14.74 21.07 -8.20
C PRO A 127 14.22 19.86 -8.99
N ILE A 128 13.41 19.05 -8.32
CA ILE A 128 12.75 17.87 -8.89
C ILE A 128 11.26 18.20 -9.07
N THR A 129 10.69 17.81 -10.22
CA THR A 129 9.23 17.85 -10.39
C THR A 129 8.64 16.50 -10.01
N TYR A 130 7.81 16.50 -8.97
CA TYR A 130 6.96 15.37 -8.59
C TYR A 130 5.50 15.72 -8.91
N HIS A 131 4.65 14.72 -9.17
CA HIS A 131 3.23 14.93 -9.42
C HIS A 131 2.42 14.26 -8.32
N LEU A 132 1.56 15.03 -7.66
CA LEU A 132 0.63 14.54 -6.66
C LEU A 132 -0.76 14.40 -7.30
N ALA A 133 -1.45 13.30 -7.02
CA ALA A 133 -2.84 13.10 -7.40
C ALA A 133 -3.74 13.12 -6.15
N CYS A 134 -4.87 13.82 -6.25
CA CYS A 134 -5.76 14.06 -5.13
C CYS A 134 -7.22 13.72 -5.47
N GLN A 135 -7.92 13.10 -4.52
CA GLN A 135 -9.36 12.88 -4.60
C GLN A 135 -10.00 13.28 -3.28
N PHE A 136 -10.90 14.27 -3.34
CA PHE A 136 -11.64 14.73 -2.18
C PHE A 136 -12.97 13.98 -2.09
N TYR A 137 -13.25 13.43 -0.90
CA TYR A 137 -14.50 12.75 -0.58
C TYR A 137 -15.27 13.55 0.48
N SER A 138 -16.57 13.71 0.26
CA SER A 138 -17.49 14.35 1.20
C SER A 138 -18.84 13.64 1.17
N TYR A 139 -19.03 12.66 2.06
CA TYR A 139 -20.33 12.00 2.24
C TYR A 139 -21.30 12.85 3.06
N ASP A 140 -20.77 13.47 4.12
CA ASP A 140 -21.46 14.45 4.97
C ASP A 140 -20.43 15.41 5.57
N GLU A 141 -20.84 16.32 6.46
CA GLU A 141 -19.91 17.29 7.06
C GLU A 141 -18.86 16.70 8.01
N ARG A 142 -19.15 15.53 8.58
CA ARG A 142 -18.27 14.82 9.53
C ARG A 142 -17.41 13.76 8.84
N SER A 143 -17.76 13.40 7.62
CA SER A 143 -17.15 12.33 6.82
C SER A 143 -16.53 12.92 5.56
N ARG A 144 -15.52 13.78 5.78
CA ARG A 144 -14.71 14.41 4.72
C ARG A 144 -13.26 13.99 4.86
N TYR A 145 -12.61 13.69 3.74
CA TYR A 145 -11.18 13.43 3.69
C TYR A 145 -10.63 13.75 2.30
N LEU A 146 -9.34 14.08 2.25
CA LEU A 146 -8.58 14.07 1.01
C LEU A 146 -7.78 12.78 0.95
N MET A 147 -7.94 12.08 -0.17
CA MET A 147 -7.15 10.93 -0.52
C MET A 147 -6.02 11.41 -1.44
N MET A 148 -4.79 11.13 -1.05
CA MET A 148 -3.59 11.50 -1.81
C MET A 148 -2.83 10.25 -2.24
N SER A 149 -2.24 10.31 -3.42
CA SER A 149 -1.38 9.27 -3.98
C SER A 149 -0.36 9.89 -4.94
N SER A 150 0.69 9.14 -5.27
CA SER A 150 1.57 9.54 -6.35
C SER A 150 0.80 9.66 -7.67
N GLY A 151 1.02 10.78 -8.36
CA GLY A 151 0.59 11.04 -9.73
C GLY A 151 1.70 10.77 -10.75
N GLY A 152 2.84 10.24 -10.32
CA GLY A 152 3.94 9.86 -11.19
C GLY A 152 4.69 8.60 -10.77
N TYR A 153 5.48 8.08 -11.68
CA TYR A 153 6.28 6.88 -11.48
C TYR A 153 7.52 6.93 -12.37
N TYR A 154 8.50 6.10 -12.08
CA TYR A 154 9.66 5.91 -12.95
C TYR A 154 9.57 4.56 -13.64
N GLU A 155 9.96 4.51 -14.91
CA GLU A 155 10.06 3.26 -15.65
C GLU A 155 11.31 3.22 -16.53
N GLY A 156 11.79 2.02 -16.82
CA GLY A 156 12.93 1.82 -17.70
C GLY A 156 13.33 0.35 -17.79
N THR A 157 14.42 0.09 -18.49
CA THR A 157 15.07 -1.21 -18.50
C THR A 157 16.28 -1.16 -17.60
N VAL A 158 16.41 -2.15 -16.72
CA VAL A 158 17.55 -2.31 -15.81
C VAL A 158 18.18 -3.67 -16.02
N LEU A 159 19.48 -3.79 -15.78
CA LEU A 159 20.23 -5.03 -15.75
C LEU A 159 20.19 -5.60 -14.34
N ILE A 160 19.74 -6.86 -14.23
CA ILE A 160 19.73 -7.63 -12.99
C ILE A 160 20.48 -8.93 -13.27
N GLY A 161 21.61 -9.14 -12.60
CA GLY A 161 22.48 -10.28 -12.92
C GLY A 161 23.06 -10.25 -14.34
N GLY A 162 23.09 -9.06 -14.97
CA GLY A 162 23.51 -8.89 -16.36
C GLY A 162 22.39 -9.04 -17.40
N GLU A 163 21.20 -9.47 -16.99
CA GLU A 163 20.06 -9.65 -17.88
C GLU A 163 19.12 -8.44 -17.83
N PRO A 164 18.60 -7.96 -18.98
CA PRO A 164 17.67 -6.84 -19.02
C PRO A 164 16.28 -7.24 -18.48
N ALA A 165 15.75 -6.42 -17.58
CA ALA A 165 14.40 -6.52 -17.03
C ALA A 165 13.69 -5.16 -17.13
N ALA A 166 12.43 -5.17 -17.53
CA ALA A 166 11.56 -4.01 -17.40
C ALA A 166 11.35 -3.71 -15.91
N CYS A 167 11.51 -2.44 -15.52
CA CYS A 167 11.43 -1.97 -14.15
C CYS A 167 10.49 -0.77 -14.05
N VAL A 168 9.64 -0.77 -13.02
CA VAL A 168 8.81 0.38 -12.63
C VAL A 168 9.02 0.65 -11.15
N LEU A 169 9.29 1.89 -10.78
CA LEU A 169 9.29 2.36 -9.39
C LEU A 169 8.07 3.22 -9.12
N VAL A 170 7.42 2.94 -8.01
CA VAL A 170 6.24 3.66 -7.56
C VAL A 170 6.44 4.08 -6.12
N ASP A 171 6.36 5.39 -5.89
CA ASP A 171 6.09 5.97 -4.59
C ASP A 171 4.69 5.49 -4.17
N SER A 172 4.69 4.43 -3.37
CA SER A 172 3.44 3.77 -2.97
C SER A 172 2.76 4.61 -1.91
N ASN A 173 3.53 5.37 -1.13
CA ASN A 173 2.99 6.12 0.00
C ASN A 173 2.59 7.57 -0.34
N GLY A 174 2.92 8.01 -1.55
CA GLY A 174 2.62 9.34 -2.07
C GLY A 174 3.32 10.48 -1.33
N ASN A 175 4.45 10.25 -0.66
CA ASN A 175 5.16 11.27 0.13
C ASN A 175 6.24 12.01 -0.68
N GLY A 176 6.46 11.67 -1.94
CA GLY A 176 7.47 12.28 -2.80
C GLY A 176 8.83 11.58 -2.83
N THR A 177 9.01 10.46 -2.12
CA THR A 177 10.20 9.60 -2.18
C THR A 177 9.91 8.23 -2.80
N PHE A 178 10.95 7.57 -3.31
CA PHE A 178 10.84 6.27 -3.98
C PHE A 178 11.71 5.18 -3.33
N ASP A 179 12.39 5.50 -2.23
CA ASP A 179 13.30 4.63 -1.49
C ASP A 179 12.76 4.21 -0.11
N ASP A 180 11.47 4.43 0.17
CA ASP A 180 10.90 4.11 1.48
C ASP A 180 10.86 2.60 1.71
N THR A 181 11.44 2.19 2.83
CA THR A 181 11.35 0.82 3.36
C THR A 181 10.54 0.84 4.65
N ALA A 182 9.79 -0.21 4.93
CA ALA A 182 8.96 -0.25 6.13
C ALA A 182 8.77 -1.65 6.68
N GLU A 183 8.71 -1.77 8.00
CA GLU A 183 8.28 -3.00 8.66
C GLU A 183 6.78 -3.25 8.48
N ASP A 184 5.98 -2.19 8.31
CA ASP A 184 4.52 -2.26 8.30
C ASP A 184 3.87 -2.31 6.92
N PHE A 185 4.66 -2.62 5.89
CA PHE A 185 4.26 -2.71 4.47
C PHE A 185 3.99 -1.35 3.80
N ASN A 186 4.21 -0.25 4.54
CA ASN A 186 4.17 1.12 4.03
C ASN A 186 5.46 1.51 3.28
N ALA A 187 6.07 0.56 2.57
CA ALA A 187 7.23 0.77 1.72
C ALA A 187 6.79 1.24 0.34
N ASP A 188 7.75 1.63 -0.51
CA ASP A 188 7.52 1.83 -1.93
C ASP A 188 7.45 0.52 -2.70
N ARG A 189 7.13 0.58 -4.00
CA ARG A 189 7.05 -0.59 -4.87
C ARG A 189 8.07 -0.52 -5.98
N ILE A 190 8.72 -1.65 -6.22
CA ILE A 190 9.47 -1.93 -7.44
C ILE A 190 8.78 -3.08 -8.16
N LEU A 191 8.44 -2.88 -9.42
CA LEU A 191 7.81 -3.89 -10.25
C LEU A 191 8.78 -4.31 -11.35
N LEU A 192 8.95 -5.62 -11.51
CA LEU A 192 9.84 -6.20 -12.50
C LEU A 192 9.09 -7.09 -13.48
N GLY A 193 9.44 -6.98 -14.76
CA GLY A 193 8.81 -7.70 -15.85
C GLY A 193 7.74 -6.90 -16.61
N GLU A 194 7.19 -7.52 -17.65
CA GLU A 194 6.31 -6.86 -18.61
C GLU A 194 4.86 -7.34 -18.52
N GLY A 195 3.92 -6.41 -18.78
CA GLY A 195 2.51 -6.71 -18.93
C GLY A 195 1.94 -7.52 -17.76
N ARG A 196 1.44 -8.72 -18.06
CA ARG A 196 0.78 -9.61 -17.08
C ARG A 196 1.74 -10.42 -16.23
N ASP A 197 2.99 -10.56 -16.66
CA ASP A 197 4.02 -11.31 -15.94
C ASP A 197 4.82 -10.43 -14.97
N ARG A 198 4.50 -9.13 -14.96
CA ARG A 198 5.05 -8.16 -14.03
C ARG A 198 4.78 -8.59 -12.58
N ARG A 199 5.85 -8.65 -11.80
CA ARG A 199 5.81 -8.96 -10.36
C ARG A 199 6.09 -7.71 -9.56
N GLU A 200 5.32 -7.52 -8.51
CA GLU A 200 5.51 -6.46 -7.54
C GLU A 200 6.36 -6.94 -6.36
N TYR A 201 7.29 -6.09 -5.94
CA TYR A 201 8.11 -6.25 -4.75
C TYR A 201 8.01 -5.00 -3.89
N PHE A 202 8.28 -5.15 -2.60
CA PHE A 202 8.43 -4.01 -1.71
C PHE A 202 9.86 -3.52 -1.79
N VAL A 203 10.02 -2.20 -1.87
CA VAL A 203 11.32 -1.56 -1.70
C VAL A 203 11.86 -1.91 -0.31
N GLY A 204 13.11 -2.36 -0.28
CA GLY A 204 13.78 -2.89 0.89
C GLY A 204 15.29 -2.96 0.65
N ARG A 205 16.05 -3.34 1.69
CA ARG A 205 17.52 -3.48 1.56
C ARG A 205 17.93 -4.50 0.50
N TYR A 206 17.10 -5.53 0.29
CA TYR A 206 17.35 -6.57 -0.70
C TYR A 206 16.13 -6.78 -1.59
N LEU A 207 16.42 -7.20 -2.81
CA LEU A 207 15.46 -7.65 -3.80
C LEU A 207 15.74 -9.11 -4.15
N ASP A 208 14.75 -9.97 -3.96
CA ASP A 208 14.81 -11.37 -4.41
C ASP A 208 14.31 -11.47 -5.85
N TYR A 209 15.25 -11.63 -6.78
CA TYR A 209 14.96 -11.81 -8.19
C TYR A 209 15.42 -13.19 -8.64
N GLU A 210 14.45 -14.03 -8.98
CA GLU A 210 14.65 -15.42 -9.41
C GLU A 210 15.53 -16.26 -8.44
N GLY A 211 15.37 -16.04 -7.14
CA GLY A 211 16.10 -16.77 -6.09
C GLY A 211 17.49 -16.23 -5.80
N THR A 212 17.90 -15.14 -6.46
CA THR A 212 19.16 -14.43 -6.18
C THR A 212 18.84 -13.12 -5.47
N LEU A 213 19.51 -12.87 -4.34
CA LEU A 213 19.40 -11.59 -3.63
C LEU A 213 20.33 -10.54 -4.24
N TYR A 214 19.76 -9.36 -4.43
CA TYR A 214 20.48 -8.16 -4.82
C TYR A 214 20.32 -7.10 -3.74
N ARG A 215 21.40 -6.41 -3.39
CA ARG A 215 21.35 -5.13 -2.68
C ARG A 215 20.70 -4.12 -3.60
N LEU A 216 19.63 -3.50 -3.14
CA LEU A 216 18.88 -2.49 -3.87
C LEU A 216 19.22 -1.11 -3.30
N GLN A 217 19.63 -0.22 -4.18
CA GLN A 217 19.70 1.21 -3.90
C GLN A 217 18.80 1.93 -4.89
N ILE A 218 17.96 2.82 -4.40
CA ILE A 218 17.11 3.69 -5.20
C ILE A 218 17.50 5.13 -4.84
N ALA A 219 17.65 5.98 -5.84
CA ALA A 219 17.75 7.41 -5.60
C ALA A 219 16.50 7.87 -4.87
N ARG A 220 16.64 8.74 -3.86
CA ARG A 220 15.50 9.18 -3.04
C ARG A 220 14.35 9.74 -3.87
N ASP A 221 14.66 10.42 -4.96
CA ASP A 221 13.73 10.99 -5.93
C ASP A 221 13.24 10.02 -7.01
N GLY A 222 13.69 8.76 -6.98
CA GLY A 222 13.37 7.68 -7.91
C GLY A 222 14.14 7.68 -9.23
N ALA A 223 15.04 8.64 -9.46
CA ALA A 223 15.64 8.86 -10.78
C ALA A 223 16.52 7.71 -11.28
N PHE A 224 17.13 6.94 -10.36
CA PHE A 224 17.92 5.77 -10.71
C PHE A 224 17.79 4.63 -9.71
N VAL A 225 18.20 3.45 -10.16
CA VAL A 225 18.44 2.28 -9.31
C VAL A 225 19.85 1.75 -9.48
N SER A 226 20.36 1.07 -8.44
CA SER A 226 21.58 0.29 -8.48
C SER A 226 21.33 -1.06 -7.79
N LEU A 227 21.79 -2.12 -8.44
CA LEU A 227 21.57 -3.51 -8.04
C LEU A 227 22.90 -4.24 -8.05
N ALA A 228 23.31 -4.75 -6.89
CA ALA A 228 24.52 -5.58 -6.75
C ALA A 228 24.17 -6.92 -6.11
N ALA A 229 24.73 -8.02 -6.63
CA ALA A 229 24.53 -9.33 -6.03
C ALA A 229 24.94 -9.32 -4.54
N ALA A 230 24.18 -10.03 -3.70
CA ALA A 230 24.34 -10.04 -2.25
C ALA A 230 24.66 -11.45 -1.71
N PRO A 231 25.80 -12.07 -2.12
CA PRO A 231 26.12 -13.45 -1.74
C PRO A 231 26.50 -13.61 -0.26
N ASP A 232 26.83 -12.52 0.41
CA ASP A 232 27.28 -12.45 1.79
C ASP A 232 26.15 -12.19 2.80
N VAL A 233 24.89 -12.23 2.34
CA VAL A 233 23.72 -12.10 3.22
C VAL A 233 23.59 -13.33 4.10
N THR A 234 23.56 -13.11 5.42
CA THR A 234 23.26 -14.15 6.40
C THR A 234 21.76 -14.45 6.40
N PHE A 235 21.42 -15.74 6.41
CA PHE A 235 20.04 -16.23 6.47
C PHE A 235 19.75 -16.95 7.78
N GLY A 236 18.54 -16.79 8.29
CA GLY A 236 17.97 -17.63 9.33
C GLY A 236 16.90 -18.57 8.78
N VAL A 237 16.56 -19.57 9.59
CA VAL A 237 15.49 -20.53 9.29
C VAL A 237 14.19 -20.05 9.95
N VAL A 238 13.08 -20.13 9.21
CA VAL A 238 11.74 -19.89 9.75
C VAL A 238 10.92 -21.17 9.62
N GLN A 239 10.43 -21.63 10.76
CA GLN A 239 9.52 -22.76 10.87
C GLN A 239 8.08 -22.29 10.76
N VAL A 240 7.37 -22.86 9.80
CA VAL A 240 5.96 -22.63 9.51
C VAL A 240 5.24 -23.98 9.48
N PRO A 241 3.91 -24.04 9.67
CA PRO A 241 3.16 -25.29 9.51
C PRO A 241 3.43 -26.00 8.17
N GLU A 242 3.65 -27.31 8.21
CA GLU A 242 3.89 -28.14 7.01
C GLU A 242 2.72 -28.14 6.01
N SER A 243 1.52 -27.76 6.46
CA SER A 243 0.34 -27.65 5.61
C SER A 243 0.38 -26.49 4.61
N LEU A 244 1.30 -25.54 4.79
CA LEU A 244 1.41 -24.35 3.96
C LEU A 244 2.01 -24.67 2.60
N THR A 245 1.36 -24.19 1.55
CA THR A 245 1.83 -24.30 0.17
C THR A 245 2.51 -23.02 -0.31
N LYS A 246 2.21 -21.89 0.32
CA LYS A 246 2.88 -20.59 0.11
C LYS A 246 3.00 -19.83 1.42
N PHE A 247 4.10 -19.13 1.62
CA PHE A 247 4.33 -18.23 2.73
C PHE A 247 5.02 -16.95 2.22
N SER A 248 4.48 -15.80 2.59
CA SER A 248 5.03 -14.50 2.20
C SER A 248 5.28 -13.64 3.44
N ALA A 249 6.47 -13.04 3.51
CA ALA A 249 6.86 -12.17 4.61
C ALA A 249 7.57 -10.92 4.10
N GLY A 250 7.28 -9.78 4.73
CA GLY A 250 7.85 -8.49 4.36
C GLY A 250 8.42 -7.75 5.57
N GLY A 251 9.36 -6.85 5.30
CA GLY A 251 9.92 -5.92 6.28
C GLY A 251 10.90 -4.95 5.61
N VAL A 252 11.76 -4.30 6.40
CA VAL A 252 12.78 -3.36 5.87
C VAL A 252 13.77 -4.00 4.89
N ASN A 253 13.90 -5.34 4.94
CA ASN A 253 14.74 -6.09 4.01
C ASN A 253 14.07 -6.39 2.66
N GLY A 254 12.79 -6.02 2.45
CA GLY A 254 12.02 -6.30 1.25
C GLY A 254 10.87 -7.30 1.49
N MET A 255 10.22 -7.72 0.41
CA MET A 255 9.16 -8.75 0.40
C MET A 255 9.69 -10.06 -0.18
N TYR A 256 9.33 -11.18 0.43
CA TYR A 256 9.77 -12.50 0.05
C TYR A 256 8.56 -13.43 -0.10
N ASP A 257 8.43 -14.04 -1.28
CA ASP A 257 7.44 -15.07 -1.59
C ASP A 257 8.13 -16.44 -1.61
N MET A 258 7.74 -17.34 -0.71
CA MET A 258 8.43 -18.61 -0.50
C MET A 258 7.46 -19.79 -0.55
N THR A 259 7.98 -20.94 -1.00
CA THR A 259 7.33 -22.25 -0.85
C THR A 259 8.03 -23.01 0.28
N PRO A 260 7.34 -23.31 1.39
CA PRO A 260 7.93 -24.07 2.48
C PRO A 260 8.33 -25.49 2.06
N GLU A 261 9.52 -25.92 2.46
CA GLU A 261 9.99 -27.29 2.31
C GLU A 261 9.99 -27.97 3.68
N ASN A 262 9.12 -28.98 3.87
CA ASN A 262 8.93 -29.66 5.16
C ASN A 262 8.70 -28.66 6.33
N GLY A 263 7.90 -27.62 6.09
CA GLY A 263 7.62 -26.57 7.10
C GLY A 263 8.76 -25.60 7.37
N HIS A 264 9.77 -25.54 6.50
CA HIS A 264 10.90 -24.61 6.64
C HIS A 264 11.00 -23.66 5.45
N VAL A 265 11.29 -22.39 5.73
CA VAL A 265 11.72 -21.40 4.74
C VAL A 265 12.97 -20.69 5.24
N ARG A 266 13.68 -19.99 4.34
CA ARG A 266 14.87 -19.20 4.66
C ARG A 266 14.62 -17.74 4.33
N LEU A 267 15.00 -16.86 5.25
CA LEU A 267 14.93 -15.41 5.07
C LEU A 267 16.26 -14.78 5.52
N PRO A 268 16.65 -13.62 4.95
CA PRO A 268 17.73 -12.83 5.51
C PRO A 268 17.49 -12.51 7.00
N GLU A 269 18.56 -12.32 7.77
CA GLU A 269 18.40 -11.87 9.15
C GLU A 269 17.70 -10.51 9.23
N GLY A 270 16.72 -10.39 10.12
CA GLY A 270 15.92 -9.17 10.27
C GLY A 270 14.58 -9.38 10.96
N THR A 271 13.81 -8.30 11.04
CA THR A 271 12.45 -8.30 11.58
C THR A 271 11.46 -8.29 10.41
N TYR A 272 10.48 -9.18 10.49
CA TYR A 272 9.50 -9.41 9.43
C TYR A 272 8.10 -9.46 9.99
N ARG A 273 7.12 -9.22 9.12
CA ARG A 273 5.71 -9.49 9.36
C ARG A 273 5.21 -10.47 8.31
N VAL A 274 4.27 -11.32 8.69
CA VAL A 274 3.58 -12.18 7.73
C VAL A 274 2.73 -11.28 6.85
N TYR A 275 2.97 -11.36 5.54
CA TYR A 275 2.15 -10.66 4.54
C TYR A 275 0.97 -11.53 4.14
N GLN A 276 1.26 -12.80 3.84
CA GLN A 276 0.28 -13.76 3.36
C GLN A 276 0.72 -15.19 3.64
N TRP A 277 -0.25 -16.09 3.72
CA TRP A 277 -0.02 -17.53 3.58
C TRP A 277 -1.10 -18.20 2.74
N GLU A 278 -0.79 -19.37 2.17
CA GLU A 278 -1.76 -20.22 1.47
C GLU A 278 -1.66 -21.70 1.88
N ILE A 279 -2.81 -22.38 1.87
CA ILE A 279 -2.93 -23.83 1.98
C ILE A 279 -3.78 -24.29 0.79
N ALA A 280 -3.22 -25.13 -0.07
CA ALA A 280 -3.93 -25.74 -1.20
C ALA A 280 -4.07 -27.25 -1.01
N ARG A 281 -5.28 -27.79 -1.19
CA ARG A 281 -5.58 -29.23 -1.04
C ARG A 281 -6.59 -29.71 -2.06
N GLN A 282 -6.55 -31.01 -2.37
CA GLN A 282 -7.63 -31.69 -3.09
C GLN A 282 -8.52 -32.42 -2.09
N ASP A 283 -9.82 -32.18 -2.14
CA ASP A 283 -10.83 -32.93 -1.38
C ASP A 283 -12.00 -33.32 -2.30
N LYS A 284 -12.31 -34.61 -2.37
CA LYS A 284 -13.40 -35.16 -3.20
C LYS A 284 -13.39 -34.67 -4.66
N GLY A 285 -12.20 -34.60 -5.26
CA GLY A 285 -12.00 -34.14 -6.64
C GLY A 285 -12.21 -32.63 -6.83
N GLN A 286 -12.21 -31.86 -5.74
CA GLN A 286 -12.30 -30.41 -5.75
C GLN A 286 -11.01 -29.82 -5.16
N GLY A 287 -10.42 -28.87 -5.86
CA GLY A 287 -9.32 -28.08 -5.31
C GLY A 287 -9.87 -27.04 -4.34
N TRP A 288 -9.26 -26.94 -3.17
CA TRP A 288 -9.56 -25.92 -2.17
C TRP A 288 -8.30 -25.13 -1.87
N THR A 289 -8.43 -23.81 -1.81
CA THR A 289 -7.36 -22.91 -1.38
C THR A 289 -7.86 -22.06 -0.23
N LEU A 290 -7.14 -22.09 0.88
CA LEU A 290 -7.24 -21.10 1.95
C LEU A 290 -6.12 -20.09 1.78
N ARG A 291 -6.43 -18.80 1.89
CA ARG A 291 -5.42 -17.74 1.88
C ARG A 291 -5.65 -16.78 3.04
N GLY A 292 -4.67 -16.66 3.93
CA GLY A 292 -4.67 -15.69 5.03
C GLY A 292 -3.92 -14.41 4.64
N SER A 293 -4.51 -13.26 4.93
CA SER A 293 -3.96 -11.92 4.65
C SER A 293 -4.52 -10.89 5.64
N ASN A 294 -4.14 -9.61 5.51
CA ASN A 294 -4.66 -8.52 6.36
C ASN A 294 -4.40 -8.75 7.86
N PHE A 295 -3.17 -9.14 8.21
CA PHE A 295 -2.73 -9.33 9.58
C PHE A 295 -2.79 -8.01 10.38
N PRO A 296 -3.19 -8.04 11.66
CA PRO A 296 -3.06 -6.89 12.55
C PRO A 296 -1.63 -6.35 12.60
N ARG A 297 -1.47 -5.03 12.77
CA ARG A 297 -0.16 -4.34 12.69
C ARG A 297 0.91 -4.83 13.68
N GLN A 298 0.50 -5.46 14.77
CA GLN A 298 1.38 -5.74 15.92
C GLN A 298 2.14 -7.07 15.84
N GLN A 299 1.98 -7.87 14.79
CA GLN A 299 2.54 -9.22 14.73
C GLN A 299 3.77 -9.29 13.84
N SER A 300 4.94 -9.16 14.45
CA SER A 300 6.25 -9.37 13.82
C SER A 300 6.97 -10.58 14.39
N PHE A 301 7.98 -11.07 13.67
CA PHE A 301 8.91 -12.10 14.09
C PHE A 301 10.33 -11.74 13.65
N THR A 302 11.32 -12.19 14.42
CA THR A 302 12.74 -11.94 14.14
C THR A 302 13.39 -13.20 13.60
N VAL A 303 14.16 -13.05 12.53
CA VAL A 303 14.95 -14.09 11.89
C VAL A 303 16.42 -13.88 12.27
N SER A 304 17.05 -14.95 12.77
CA SER A 304 18.47 -15.01 13.11
C SER A 304 19.08 -16.30 12.59
N ALA A 305 20.39 -16.31 12.31
CA ALA A 305 21.13 -17.50 11.88
C ALA A 305 21.19 -18.58 12.97
N ASP A 306 21.26 -18.15 14.24
CA ASP A 306 21.53 -19.04 15.36
C ASP A 306 20.28 -19.77 15.86
N THR A 307 19.10 -19.12 15.78
CA THR A 307 17.85 -19.66 16.33
C THR A 307 16.74 -19.61 15.29
N PRO A 308 16.14 -20.77 14.95
CA PRO A 308 14.98 -20.79 14.06
C PRO A 308 13.79 -20.01 14.64
N ALA A 309 13.23 -19.11 13.84
CA ALA A 309 12.00 -18.42 14.17
C ALA A 309 10.80 -19.38 14.00
N ARG A 310 9.76 -19.26 14.83
CA ARG A 310 8.53 -20.05 14.70
C ARG A 310 7.35 -19.13 14.45
N VAL A 311 6.64 -19.37 13.35
CA VAL A 311 5.49 -18.55 12.94
C VAL A 311 4.24 -19.42 12.90
N ALA A 312 3.34 -19.19 13.85
CA ALA A 312 2.13 -20.00 14.06
C ALA A 312 0.92 -19.47 13.25
N VAL A 313 1.00 -19.55 11.93
CA VAL A 313 -0.08 -19.17 10.99
C VAL A 313 -0.90 -20.39 10.53
N GLY A 314 -1.89 -20.18 9.65
CA GLY A 314 -2.69 -21.25 9.06
C GLY A 314 -3.82 -21.76 9.96
N GLU A 315 -4.24 -23.01 9.74
CA GLU A 315 -5.37 -23.64 10.44
C GLU A 315 -5.17 -23.82 11.96
N PRO A 316 -6.24 -23.87 12.77
CA PRO A 316 -7.66 -23.72 12.40
C PRO A 316 -8.04 -22.33 11.89
N VAL A 317 -9.04 -22.33 11.02
CA VAL A 317 -9.76 -21.14 10.57
C VAL A 317 -11.10 -21.10 11.29
N PHE A 318 -11.46 -19.94 11.80
CA PHE A 318 -12.68 -19.69 12.56
C PHE A 318 -13.68 -18.92 11.70
N SER A 319 -14.94 -19.31 11.75
CA SER A 319 -16.04 -18.53 11.17
C SER A 319 -16.65 -17.64 12.25
N ARG A 320 -16.58 -16.33 12.04
CA ARG A 320 -17.11 -15.33 12.97
C ARG A 320 -18.33 -14.66 12.37
N LEU A 321 -19.43 -14.70 13.12
CA LEU A 321 -20.68 -14.02 12.78
C LEU A 321 -20.82 -12.78 13.66
N SER A 322 -21.01 -11.62 13.04
CA SER A 322 -21.26 -10.35 13.71
C SER A 322 -22.66 -9.86 13.34
N VAL A 323 -23.43 -9.41 14.34
CA VAL A 323 -24.78 -8.86 14.15
C VAL A 323 -24.82 -7.48 14.79
N SER A 324 -25.25 -6.48 14.04
CA SER A 324 -25.48 -5.12 14.54
C SER A 324 -26.89 -4.67 14.18
N GLU A 325 -27.53 -3.91 15.07
CA GLU A 325 -28.85 -3.33 14.84
C GLU A 325 -28.74 -1.80 14.80
N ARG A 326 -29.41 -1.19 13.84
CA ARG A 326 -29.58 0.26 13.78
C ARG A 326 -30.96 0.59 13.23
N GLN A 327 -31.78 1.26 14.04
CA GLN A 327 -33.11 1.74 13.64
C GLN A 327 -34.03 0.64 13.07
N GLY A 328 -33.99 -0.55 13.67
CA GLY A 328 -34.75 -1.73 13.26
C GLY A 328 -34.14 -2.52 12.10
N ILE A 329 -32.99 -2.09 11.57
CA ILE A 329 -32.27 -2.77 10.50
C ILE A 329 -31.14 -3.59 11.11
N TYR A 330 -31.17 -4.89 10.87
CA TYR A 330 -30.10 -5.80 11.27
C TYR A 330 -29.10 -5.94 10.11
N SER A 331 -27.83 -5.65 10.39
CA SER A 331 -26.71 -6.00 9.52
C SER A 331 -26.03 -7.24 10.09
N ILE A 332 -25.84 -8.24 9.24
CA ILE A 332 -25.23 -9.52 9.58
C ILE A 332 -24.02 -9.71 8.68
N ASN A 333 -22.84 -9.86 9.28
CA ASN A 333 -21.59 -10.10 8.57
C ASN A 333 -20.98 -11.42 9.02
N GLN A 334 -20.48 -12.21 8.07
CA GLN A 334 -19.69 -13.41 8.34
C GLN A 334 -18.29 -13.22 7.76
N GLU A 335 -17.28 -13.46 8.58
CA GLU A 335 -15.89 -13.43 8.19
C GLU A 335 -15.18 -14.72 8.60
N LEU A 336 -14.18 -15.13 7.83
CA LEU A 336 -13.26 -16.19 8.23
C LEU A 336 -11.99 -15.55 8.78
N GLN A 337 -11.55 -15.99 9.94
CA GLN A 337 -10.36 -15.50 10.63
C GLN A 337 -9.40 -16.63 10.96
N GLY A 338 -8.10 -16.39 10.83
CA GLY A 338 -7.08 -17.32 11.30
C GLY A 338 -6.66 -17.05 12.75
N LYS A 339 -5.66 -17.81 13.23
CA LYS A 339 -5.16 -17.71 14.62
C LYS A 339 -4.57 -16.36 14.99
N MET A 340 -4.09 -15.63 13.98
CA MET A 340 -3.45 -14.33 14.13
C MET A 340 -4.46 -13.18 13.94
N ASN A 341 -5.77 -13.47 13.91
CA ASN A 341 -6.83 -12.54 13.52
C ASN A 341 -6.66 -11.99 12.10
N GLU A 342 -5.91 -12.70 11.24
CA GLU A 342 -5.83 -12.42 9.83
C GLU A 342 -7.16 -12.78 9.15
N GLN A 343 -7.50 -12.06 8.10
CA GLN A 343 -8.64 -12.41 7.25
C GLN A 343 -8.29 -13.63 6.41
N VAL A 344 -9.19 -14.60 6.36
CA VAL A 344 -9.03 -15.80 5.54
C VAL A 344 -10.03 -15.78 4.39
N SER A 345 -9.54 -16.04 3.18
CA SER A 345 -10.38 -16.27 2.01
C SER A 345 -10.35 -17.75 1.63
N VAL A 346 -11.43 -18.22 1.01
CA VAL A 346 -11.60 -19.61 0.56
C VAL A 346 -11.92 -19.59 -0.92
N LEU A 347 -11.20 -20.40 -1.69
CA LEU A 347 -11.51 -20.70 -3.09
C LEU A 347 -11.80 -22.19 -3.27
N ARG A 348 -12.75 -22.50 -4.14
CA ARG A 348 -13.06 -23.83 -4.63
C ARG A 348 -12.83 -23.87 -6.14
N ASN A 349 -11.92 -24.72 -6.60
CA ASN A 349 -11.44 -24.79 -7.99
C ASN A 349 -11.04 -23.40 -8.54
N GLY A 350 -10.31 -22.62 -7.74
CA GLY A 350 -9.86 -21.27 -8.11
C GLY A 350 -10.96 -20.21 -8.16
N ARG A 351 -12.20 -20.53 -7.70
CA ARG A 351 -13.32 -19.58 -7.68
C ARG A 351 -13.86 -19.41 -6.28
N GLN A 352 -14.39 -18.23 -5.99
CA GLN A 352 -15.10 -17.99 -4.74
C GLN A 352 -16.30 -18.94 -4.65
N PRO A 353 -16.48 -19.70 -3.54
CA PRO A 353 -17.62 -20.59 -3.37
C PRO A 353 -18.93 -19.79 -3.26
N PRO A 354 -20.11 -20.43 -3.30
CA PRO A 354 -21.36 -19.72 -3.03
C PRO A 354 -21.34 -19.08 -1.64
N ALA A 355 -21.90 -17.87 -1.55
CA ALA A 355 -21.97 -17.15 -0.28
C ALA A 355 -22.71 -17.97 0.80
N PRO A 356 -22.29 -17.85 2.07
CA PRO A 356 -22.93 -18.54 3.17
C PRO A 356 -24.38 -18.07 3.35
N LYS A 357 -25.18 -18.93 3.99
CA LYS A 357 -26.57 -18.63 4.34
C LYS A 357 -26.69 -18.39 5.84
N VAL A 358 -27.53 -17.44 6.22
CA VAL A 358 -27.91 -17.19 7.62
C VAL A 358 -29.34 -17.65 7.86
N HIS A 359 -29.52 -18.49 8.86
CA HIS A 359 -30.83 -18.95 9.32
C HIS A 359 -31.20 -18.19 10.59
N ILE A 360 -32.32 -17.48 10.56
CA ILE A 360 -32.82 -16.67 11.68
C ILE A 360 -34.14 -17.28 12.15
N ARG A 361 -34.19 -17.58 13.45
CA ARG A 361 -35.38 -18.15 14.09
C ARG A 361 -35.67 -17.43 15.40
N SER A 362 -36.93 -17.05 15.62
CA SER A 362 -37.36 -16.54 16.93
C SER A 362 -37.46 -17.69 17.94
N GLN A 363 -37.28 -17.39 19.23
CA GLN A 363 -37.42 -18.39 20.30
C GLN A 363 -38.79 -19.07 20.29
N THR A 364 -39.84 -18.32 19.94
CA THR A 364 -41.21 -18.82 19.83
C THR A 364 -41.48 -19.62 18.55
N GLY A 365 -40.56 -19.59 17.57
CA GLY A 365 -40.76 -20.17 16.25
C GLY A 365 -41.71 -19.39 15.32
N ALA A 366 -42.28 -18.27 15.78
CA ALA A 366 -43.14 -17.41 14.95
C ALA A 366 -42.40 -16.79 13.74
N TYR A 367 -41.07 -16.68 13.83
CA TYR A 367 -40.20 -16.26 12.75
C TYR A 367 -39.20 -17.37 12.46
N ASP A 368 -39.11 -17.78 11.20
CA ASP A 368 -38.18 -18.81 10.71
C ASP A 368 -37.89 -18.52 9.22
N ARG A 369 -36.71 -17.97 8.95
CA ARG A 369 -36.30 -17.55 7.60
C ARG A 369 -34.81 -17.76 7.38
N THR A 370 -34.46 -18.20 6.18
CA THR A 370 -33.07 -18.31 5.72
C THR A 370 -32.80 -17.27 4.65
N PHE A 371 -31.69 -16.55 4.80
CA PHE A 371 -31.21 -15.54 3.86
C PHE A 371 -29.87 -15.98 3.29
N SER A 372 -29.59 -15.56 2.06
CA SER A 372 -28.24 -15.70 1.48
C SER A 372 -27.50 -14.40 1.75
N LEU A 373 -26.26 -14.49 2.23
CA LEU A 373 -25.38 -13.33 2.30
C LEU A 373 -24.84 -13.00 0.90
N GLU A 374 -24.33 -11.80 0.73
CA GLU A 374 -23.59 -11.38 -0.47
C GLU A 374 -22.13 -11.19 -0.07
N TYR A 375 -21.21 -11.45 -1.00
CA TYR A 375 -19.81 -11.08 -0.79
C TYR A 375 -19.68 -9.56 -0.89
N GLY A 376 -19.06 -8.96 0.12
CA GLY A 376 -18.74 -7.54 0.18
C GLY A 376 -17.34 -7.21 -0.30
#